data_AF-A0A7S0LEU2-F1
#
_entry.id   AF-A0A7S0LEU2-F1
#
_cell.length_a   1.000
_cell.length_b   1.000
_cell.length_c   1.000
_cell.angle_alpha   90.00
_cell.angle_beta   90.00
_cell.angle_gamma   90.00
#
_symmetry.space_group_name_H-M   'P 1'
#
loop_
_entity.id
_entity.type
_entity.pdbx_description
1 polymer ?
#
loop_
_entity_poly.entity_id
_entity_poly.type
_entity_poly.pdbx_seq_one_letter_code
_entity_poly.pdbx_strand_id
1 'polypeptide(L)'
;MKRLRRLSVGGRSRGPTKTEEPGMISEEVAAAAVEAERIMAAEKEVAEKLAAEAAAAEAERIEREKTIGCYLTFSDACQGSLSTVWSTEPVEGAIAFFKSQKPVAQHKFTANQGRSVLVSQCGGLKSSAGQSSKKFFKGIAQFIKSAKTWEGTIDFIAQLEGRPVSIFLNDAEINVVPVVFGSHVEAATLARMKAVAVFSEAAGQQHMNVLKLETNYFMSIAEKEGAGLVLSA
;
A
#
# COMPACT_ATOMS: atom_id res chain seq x y z
N MET A 1 -65.15 47.04 45.20
CA MET A 1 -64.11 47.02 44.14
C MET A 1 -64.07 48.38 43.43
N LYS A 2 -62.86 48.90 43.15
CA LYS A 2 -62.52 50.12 42.37
C LYS A 2 -62.82 51.47 43.06
N ARG A 3 -61.82 52.05 43.77
CA ARG A 3 -60.79 53.03 43.32
C ARG A 3 -61.43 54.39 42.92
N LEU A 4 -61.54 55.36 43.83
CA LEU A 4 -60.57 56.37 44.32
C LEU A 4 -59.99 57.36 43.27
N ARG A 5 -60.39 58.63 43.47
CA ARG A 5 -59.64 59.91 43.44
C ARG A 5 -59.16 60.53 42.11
N ARG A 6 -59.97 61.50 41.65
CA ARG A 6 -59.76 62.97 41.59
C ARG A 6 -58.34 63.58 41.52
N LEU A 7 -58.30 64.68 40.74
CA LEU A 7 -57.44 65.90 40.77
C LEU A 7 -56.05 65.75 40.09
N SER A 8 -55.42 66.76 39.46
CA SER A 8 -55.69 68.19 39.23
C SER A 8 -54.71 68.70 38.14
N VAL A 9 -55.09 69.82 37.55
CA VAL A 9 -54.41 70.74 36.62
C VAL A 9 -52.97 71.14 37.03
N GLY A 10 -52.10 71.40 36.04
CA GLY A 10 -51.11 72.49 36.12
C GLY A 10 -49.76 72.27 35.42
N GLY A 11 -49.37 73.24 34.59
CA GLY A 11 -47.94 73.62 34.43
C GLY A 11 -47.34 73.55 33.02
N ARG A 12 -47.35 74.69 32.31
CA ARG A 12 -46.42 74.96 31.19
C ARG A 12 -45.03 75.32 31.75
N SER A 13 -43.96 74.89 31.08
CA SER A 13 -43.08 75.77 30.27
C SER A 13 -41.60 75.34 30.23
N ARG A 14 -41.08 75.37 29.00
CA ARG A 14 -39.72 75.75 28.54
C ARG A 14 -38.49 75.21 29.28
N GLY A 15 -37.77 74.33 28.58
CA GLY A 15 -36.31 74.26 28.62
C GLY A 15 -35.75 74.31 27.19
N PRO A 16 -34.73 75.14 26.89
CA PRO A 16 -33.94 75.03 25.67
C PRO A 16 -32.52 74.49 25.95
N THR A 17 -31.76 74.30 24.85
CA THR A 17 -30.32 73.94 24.72
C THR A 17 -30.03 72.46 25.00
N LYS A 18 -29.85 71.57 24.01
CA LYS A 18 -29.02 71.58 22.78
C LYS A 18 -27.52 71.73 23.08
N THR A 19 -26.87 70.60 23.32
CA THR A 19 -25.46 70.35 22.97
C THR A 19 -25.32 68.87 22.64
N GLU A 20 -25.67 68.52 21.40
CA GLU A 20 -25.16 67.29 20.77
C GLU A 20 -23.75 67.64 20.29
N GLU A 21 -22.74 66.95 20.82
CA GLU A 21 -21.40 66.93 20.21
C GLU A 21 -21.37 65.81 19.17
N PRO A 22 -21.17 66.11 17.87
CA PRO A 22 -20.77 65.14 16.88
C PRO A 22 -19.28 65.35 16.62
N GLY A 23 -18.41 64.56 17.25
CA GLY A 23 -16.98 64.75 17.08
C GLY A 23 -16.16 63.54 17.44
N MET A 24 -15.67 62.86 16.41
CA MET A 24 -14.45 62.04 16.45
C MET A 24 -14.57 60.64 17.09
N ILE A 25 -15.24 59.72 16.41
CA ILE A 25 -14.97 58.27 16.58
C ILE A 25 -14.96 57.54 15.22
N SER A 26 -14.77 58.24 14.11
CA SER A 26 -14.98 57.67 12.77
C SER A 26 -13.73 57.14 12.07
N GLU A 27 -12.53 57.44 12.56
CA GLU A 27 -11.27 57.04 11.89
C GLU A 27 -10.60 55.82 12.54
N GLU A 28 -10.68 55.69 13.88
CA GLU A 28 -10.05 54.60 14.64
C GLU A 28 -10.84 53.26 14.51
N VAL A 29 -12.17 53.34 14.40
CA VAL A 29 -13.03 52.17 14.17
C VAL A 29 -12.88 51.63 12.74
N ALA A 30 -12.54 52.49 11.77
CA ALA A 30 -12.27 52.08 10.40
C ALA A 30 -10.91 51.38 10.26
N ALA A 31 -9.87 51.85 10.97
CA ALA A 31 -8.57 51.19 11.01
C ALA A 31 -8.64 49.80 11.67
N ALA A 32 -9.40 49.66 12.76
CA ALA A 32 -9.62 48.38 13.43
C ALA A 32 -10.37 47.36 12.56
N ALA A 33 -11.28 47.81 11.69
CA ALA A 33 -12.00 46.95 10.76
C ALA A 33 -11.08 46.39 9.65
N VAL A 34 -10.15 47.21 9.14
CA VAL A 34 -9.15 46.79 8.13
C VAL A 34 -8.11 45.82 8.74
N GLU A 35 -7.72 46.04 9.99
CA GLU A 35 -6.81 45.15 10.72
C GLU A 35 -7.47 43.79 11.02
N ALA A 36 -8.77 43.80 11.40
CA ALA A 36 -9.54 42.58 11.64
C ALA A 36 -9.73 41.75 10.36
N GLU A 37 -9.94 42.41 9.22
CA GLU A 37 -10.05 41.73 7.92
C GLU A 37 -8.72 41.10 7.48
N ARG A 38 -7.58 41.76 7.80
CA ARG A 38 -6.24 41.21 7.59
C ARG A 38 -5.95 40.00 8.49
N ILE A 39 -6.39 40.02 9.74
CA ILE A 39 -6.22 38.88 10.67
C ILE A 39 -7.06 37.68 10.21
N MET A 40 -8.31 37.89 9.79
CA MET A 40 -9.15 36.80 9.27
C MET A 40 -8.66 36.25 7.93
N ALA A 41 -8.08 37.09 7.06
CA ALA A 41 -7.46 36.63 5.82
C ALA A 41 -6.19 35.80 6.09
N ALA A 42 -5.37 36.20 7.07
CA ALA A 42 -4.18 35.47 7.46
C ALA A 42 -4.50 34.12 8.13
N GLU A 43 -5.51 34.06 9.00
CA GLU A 43 -5.96 32.79 9.61
C GLU A 43 -6.52 31.81 8.58
N LYS A 44 -7.25 32.31 7.57
CA LYS A 44 -7.75 31.48 6.49
C LYS A 44 -6.62 30.87 5.65
N GLU A 45 -5.58 31.65 5.36
CA GLU A 45 -4.42 31.19 4.59
C GLU A 45 -3.56 30.17 5.39
N VAL A 46 -3.46 30.34 6.71
CA VAL A 46 -2.80 29.38 7.61
C VAL A 46 -3.60 28.07 7.71
N ALA A 47 -4.93 28.14 7.79
CA ALA A 47 -5.79 26.97 7.80
C ALA A 47 -5.71 26.17 6.48
N GLU A 48 -5.61 26.86 5.34
CA GLU A 48 -5.51 26.23 4.03
C GLU A 48 -4.16 25.51 3.82
N LYS A 49 -3.05 26.11 4.31
CA LYS A 49 -1.73 25.48 4.32
C LYS A 49 -1.67 24.25 5.23
N LEU A 50 -2.25 24.32 6.43
CA LEU A 50 -2.32 23.17 7.35
C LEU A 50 -3.19 22.03 6.79
N ALA A 51 -4.28 22.34 6.09
CA ALA A 51 -5.11 21.34 5.43
C ALA A 51 -4.39 20.66 4.25
N ALA A 52 -3.62 21.42 3.46
CA ALA A 52 -2.80 20.87 2.37
C ALA A 52 -1.66 19.99 2.90
N GLU A 53 -1.00 20.38 3.99
CA GLU A 53 0.06 19.60 4.64
C GLU A 53 -0.49 18.33 5.29
N ALA A 54 -1.68 18.37 5.90
CA ALA A 54 -2.36 17.20 6.43
C ALA A 54 -2.80 16.23 5.32
N ALA A 55 -3.31 16.74 4.19
CA ALA A 55 -3.66 15.90 3.04
C ALA A 55 -2.43 15.25 2.39
N ALA A 56 -1.31 15.99 2.31
CA ALA A 56 -0.04 15.46 1.84
C ALA A 56 0.51 14.37 2.78
N ALA A 57 0.47 14.59 4.10
CA ALA A 57 0.89 13.61 5.10
C ALA A 57 0.03 12.34 5.06
N GLU A 58 -1.28 12.47 4.86
CA GLU A 58 -2.19 11.32 4.75
C GLU A 58 -1.94 10.55 3.44
N ALA A 59 -1.73 11.24 2.31
CA ALA A 59 -1.38 10.61 1.04
C ALA A 59 -0.04 9.84 1.13
N GLU A 60 0.98 10.45 1.76
CA GLU A 60 2.28 9.81 1.96
C GLU A 60 2.18 8.62 2.93
N ARG A 61 1.33 8.70 3.96
CA ARG A 61 1.05 7.59 4.85
C ARG A 61 0.38 6.42 4.12
N ILE A 62 -0.59 6.69 3.26
CA ILE A 62 -1.26 5.67 2.43
C ILE A 62 -0.26 5.00 1.48
N GLU A 63 0.64 5.78 0.86
CA GLU A 63 1.74 5.27 0.03
C GLU A 63 2.69 4.38 0.84
N ARG A 64 3.13 4.83 2.02
CA ARG A 64 3.98 4.02 2.91
C ARG A 64 3.27 2.74 3.37
N GLU A 65 1.99 2.80 3.68
CA GLU A 65 1.21 1.60 4.04
C GLU A 65 1.07 0.62 2.88
N LYS A 66 1.19 1.07 1.62
CA LYS A 66 1.28 0.19 0.46
C LYS A 66 2.66 -0.48 0.34
N THR A 67 3.74 0.15 0.82
CA THR A 67 5.11 -0.40 0.76
C THR A 67 5.47 -1.32 1.92
N ILE A 68 4.66 -1.37 2.99
CA ILE A 68 4.92 -2.29 4.11
C ILE A 68 4.59 -3.73 3.70
N GLY A 69 5.60 -4.59 3.66
CA GLY A 69 5.41 -5.99 3.33
C GLY A 69 6.69 -6.79 3.21
N CYS A 70 6.61 -7.89 2.47
CA CYS A 70 7.69 -8.83 2.28
C CYS A 70 8.17 -8.80 0.82
N TYR A 71 9.44 -8.48 0.64
CA TYR A 71 10.09 -8.40 -0.66
C TYR A 71 10.91 -9.66 -0.93
N LEU A 72 10.86 -10.16 -2.16
CA LEU A 72 11.73 -11.21 -2.66
C LEU A 72 12.91 -10.58 -3.38
N THR A 73 14.13 -10.86 -2.91
CA THR A 73 15.37 -10.36 -3.49
C THR A 73 16.25 -11.51 -3.93
N PHE A 74 17.02 -11.29 -5.01
CA PHE A 74 18.05 -12.21 -5.46
C PHE A 74 19.42 -11.56 -5.29
N SER A 75 20.38 -12.33 -4.79
CA SER A 75 21.78 -11.94 -4.73
C SER A 75 22.61 -12.97 -5.48
N ASP A 76 23.43 -12.53 -6.42
CA ASP A 76 24.36 -13.39 -7.18
C ASP A 76 25.55 -13.86 -6.34
N ALA A 77 25.73 -13.31 -5.13
CA ALA A 77 26.77 -13.73 -4.21
C ALA A 77 26.62 -15.21 -3.83
N CYS A 78 27.75 -15.88 -3.59
CA CYS A 78 27.80 -17.27 -3.11
C CYS A 78 26.97 -18.26 -3.95
N GLN A 79 27.08 -18.17 -5.29
CA GLN A 79 26.38 -19.04 -6.26
C GLN A 79 24.85 -18.82 -6.30
N GLY A 80 24.39 -17.59 -6.05
CA GLY A 80 22.99 -17.23 -6.10
C GLY A 80 22.25 -17.58 -4.81
N SER A 81 21.53 -16.61 -4.25
CA SER A 81 20.63 -16.82 -3.12
C SER A 81 19.34 -16.01 -3.28
N LEU A 82 18.22 -16.63 -2.91
CA LEU A 82 16.93 -15.96 -2.77
C LEU A 82 16.67 -15.66 -1.31
N SER A 83 16.34 -14.41 -1.01
CA SER A 83 16.03 -13.96 0.34
C SER A 83 14.72 -13.20 0.37
N THR A 84 13.93 -13.41 1.42
CA THR A 84 12.83 -12.51 1.77
C THR A 84 13.33 -11.40 2.66
N VAL A 85 12.79 -10.20 2.48
CA VAL A 85 13.08 -9.02 3.29
C VAL A 85 11.77 -8.40 3.72
N TRP A 86 11.46 -8.43 5.02
CA TRP A 86 10.36 -7.66 5.57
C TRP A 86 10.81 -6.22 5.76
N SER A 87 10.16 -5.30 5.07
CA SER A 87 10.52 -3.88 5.10
C SER A 87 9.26 -3.01 5.16
N THR A 88 9.40 -1.84 5.77
CA THR A 88 8.39 -0.78 5.71
C THR A 88 8.62 0.17 4.53
N GLU A 89 9.81 0.10 3.94
CA GLU A 89 10.26 0.92 2.82
C GLU A 89 10.47 0.05 1.57
N PRO A 90 10.35 0.62 0.36
CA PRO A 90 10.61 -0.09 -0.88
C PRO A 90 12.05 -0.61 -0.93
N VAL A 91 12.20 -1.88 -1.31
CA VAL A 91 13.51 -2.52 -1.46
C VAL A 91 13.93 -2.51 -2.93
N GLU A 92 15.03 -1.84 -3.23
CA GLU A 92 15.59 -1.78 -4.59
C GLU A 92 16.03 -3.17 -5.07
N GLY A 93 15.76 -3.48 -6.35
CA GLY A 93 16.11 -4.76 -6.96
C GLY A 93 15.24 -5.94 -6.49
N ALA A 94 14.09 -5.68 -5.84
CA ALA A 94 13.13 -6.72 -5.52
C ALA A 94 12.47 -7.28 -6.79
N ILE A 95 12.36 -8.61 -6.85
CA ILE A 95 11.72 -9.36 -7.95
C ILE A 95 10.20 -9.38 -7.75
N ALA A 96 9.78 -9.57 -6.50
CA ALA A 96 8.39 -9.66 -6.13
C ALA A 96 8.18 -9.06 -4.74
N PHE A 97 6.95 -8.67 -4.47
CA PHE A 97 6.49 -8.12 -3.20
C PHE A 97 5.20 -8.82 -2.82
N PHE A 98 4.95 -9.02 -1.53
CA PHE A 98 3.60 -9.27 -1.07
C PHE A 98 3.29 -8.42 0.15
N LYS A 99 2.06 -7.89 0.18
CA LYS A 99 1.50 -7.19 1.33
C LYS A 99 0.70 -8.17 2.15
N SER A 100 1.08 -8.37 3.42
CA SER A 100 0.34 -9.21 4.36
C SER A 100 -0.97 -8.53 4.78
N GLN A 101 -2.07 -9.28 4.80
CA GLN A 101 -3.31 -8.82 5.45
C GLN A 101 -3.29 -9.10 6.95
N LYS A 102 -2.53 -10.11 7.38
CA LYS A 102 -2.35 -10.42 8.80
C LYS A 102 -1.35 -9.46 9.46
N PRO A 103 -1.55 -9.12 10.74
CA PRO A 103 -0.59 -8.32 11.48
C PRO A 103 0.74 -9.07 11.58
N VAL A 104 1.81 -8.41 11.13
CA VAL A 104 3.16 -8.97 11.15
C VAL A 104 3.86 -8.49 12.41
N ALA A 105 4.41 -9.42 13.18
CA ALA A 105 5.11 -9.09 14.41
C ALA A 105 6.36 -8.24 14.13
N GLN A 106 6.60 -7.22 14.96
CA GLN A 106 7.68 -6.24 14.76
C GLN A 106 9.07 -6.87 14.64
N HIS A 107 9.31 -8.00 15.32
CA HIS A 107 10.58 -8.73 15.23
C HIS A 107 10.91 -9.21 13.81
N LYS A 108 9.92 -9.40 12.92
CA LYS A 108 10.15 -9.77 11.53
C LYS A 108 10.81 -8.68 10.72
N PHE A 109 10.65 -7.42 11.11
CA PHE A 109 11.28 -6.27 10.46
C PHE A 109 12.66 -5.96 11.05
N THR A 110 12.88 -6.25 12.33
CA THR A 110 14.13 -5.88 13.03
C THR A 110 15.16 -7.01 13.05
N ALA A 111 14.74 -8.27 13.17
CA ALA A 111 15.65 -9.40 13.23
C ALA A 111 16.39 -9.56 11.89
N ASN A 112 17.72 -9.59 11.93
CA ASN A 112 18.59 -9.66 10.73
C ASN A 112 18.23 -8.62 9.66
N GLN A 113 17.83 -7.41 10.06
CA GLN A 113 17.38 -6.35 9.14
C GLN A 113 16.18 -6.81 8.27
N GLY A 114 15.32 -7.63 8.86
CA GLY A 114 14.16 -8.22 8.21
C GLY A 114 14.47 -9.28 7.16
N ARG A 115 15.74 -9.65 6.98
CA ARG A 115 16.19 -10.59 5.95
C ARG A 115 16.14 -12.04 6.44
N SER A 116 15.60 -12.91 5.59
CA SER A 116 15.63 -14.35 5.76
C SER A 116 16.00 -15.03 4.44
N VAL A 117 17.01 -15.90 4.45
CA VAL A 117 17.40 -16.65 3.26
C VAL A 117 16.39 -17.77 3.03
N LEU A 118 15.70 -17.75 1.89
CA LEU A 118 14.77 -18.82 1.49
C LEU A 118 15.53 -20.01 0.91
N VAL A 119 16.42 -19.73 -0.04
CA VAL A 119 17.16 -20.76 -0.78
C VAL A 119 18.57 -20.24 -1.07
N SER A 120 19.57 -21.03 -0.70
CA SER A 120 20.98 -20.80 -1.05
C SER A 120 21.41 -21.69 -2.22
N GLN A 121 22.47 -21.26 -2.93
CA GLN A 121 23.07 -21.99 -4.05
C GLN A 121 22.05 -22.32 -5.15
N CYS A 122 21.26 -21.33 -5.55
CA CYS A 122 20.23 -21.47 -6.57
C CYS A 122 20.73 -21.18 -8.00
N GLY A 123 22.06 -21.12 -8.17
CA GLY A 123 22.74 -20.81 -9.42
C GLY A 123 22.82 -19.30 -9.64
N GLY A 124 23.98 -18.83 -10.08
CA GLY A 124 24.15 -17.42 -10.42
C GLY A 124 23.36 -17.01 -11.68
N LEU A 125 23.38 -15.74 -12.04
CA LEU A 125 22.62 -15.17 -13.17
C LEU A 125 22.87 -15.89 -14.51
N LYS A 126 24.07 -16.42 -14.72
CA LYS A 126 24.46 -17.14 -15.95
C LYS A 126 24.10 -18.63 -15.94
N SER A 127 23.61 -19.15 -14.82
CA SER A 127 23.26 -20.56 -14.65
C SER A 127 21.79 -20.77 -15.01
N SER A 128 21.48 -20.80 -16.31
CA SER A 128 20.09 -20.97 -16.77
C SER A 128 19.65 -22.45 -16.85
N ALA A 129 20.57 -23.41 -16.78
CA ALA A 129 20.29 -24.84 -16.92
C ALA A 129 20.75 -25.67 -15.71
N GLY A 130 19.97 -26.69 -15.35
CA GLY A 130 20.35 -27.72 -14.37
C GLY A 130 19.65 -27.64 -13.02
N GLN A 131 20.16 -28.40 -12.04
CA GLN A 131 19.51 -28.63 -10.75
C GLN A 131 19.49 -27.39 -9.85
N SER A 132 20.50 -26.52 -9.98
CA SER A 132 20.54 -25.20 -9.32
C SER A 132 19.37 -24.34 -9.78
N SER A 133 19.01 -24.42 -11.06
CA SER A 133 17.93 -23.61 -11.60
C SER A 133 16.57 -23.96 -10.99
N LYS A 134 16.33 -25.25 -10.76
CA LYS A 134 15.11 -25.74 -10.09
C LYS A 134 14.99 -25.21 -8.66
N LYS A 135 16.11 -25.05 -7.93
CA LYS A 135 16.10 -24.47 -6.58
C LYS A 135 15.60 -23.02 -6.58
N PHE A 136 16.00 -22.22 -7.56
CA PHE A 136 15.53 -20.84 -7.71
C PHE A 136 14.02 -20.80 -7.97
N PHE A 137 13.52 -21.60 -8.91
CA PHE A 137 12.08 -21.70 -9.19
C PHE A 137 11.29 -22.16 -7.96
N LYS A 138 11.84 -23.11 -7.20
CA LYS A 138 11.28 -23.56 -5.93
C LYS A 138 11.23 -22.44 -4.88
N GLY A 139 12.26 -21.58 -4.82
CA GLY A 139 12.28 -20.42 -3.93
C GLY A 139 11.17 -19.41 -4.26
N ILE A 140 10.91 -19.16 -5.55
CA ILE A 140 9.77 -18.32 -5.98
C ILE A 140 8.44 -18.98 -5.58
N ALA A 141 8.28 -20.28 -5.80
CA ALA A 141 7.09 -21.01 -5.39
C ALA A 141 6.86 -20.96 -3.87
N GLN A 142 7.93 -21.06 -3.07
CA GLN A 142 7.87 -20.90 -1.60
C GLN A 142 7.49 -19.49 -1.17
N PHE A 143 7.92 -18.46 -1.89
CA PHE A 143 7.51 -17.09 -1.65
C PHE A 143 6.00 -16.92 -1.88
N ILE A 144 5.47 -17.47 -2.97
CA ILE A 144 4.03 -17.45 -3.28
C ILE A 144 3.23 -18.22 -2.22
N LYS A 145 3.74 -19.38 -1.78
CA LYS A 145 3.13 -20.11 -0.65
C LYS A 145 3.12 -19.28 0.63
N SER A 146 4.22 -18.58 0.92
CA SER A 146 4.30 -17.71 2.09
C SER A 146 3.27 -16.59 2.01
N ALA A 147 3.13 -15.93 0.87
CA ALA A 147 2.11 -14.92 0.66
C ALA A 147 0.70 -15.45 0.92
N LYS A 148 0.38 -16.67 0.48
CA LYS A 148 -0.91 -17.32 0.79
C LYS A 148 -1.12 -17.50 2.29
N THR A 149 -0.11 -17.96 3.03
CA THR A 149 -0.18 -18.12 4.50
C THR A 149 -0.49 -16.79 5.21
N TRP A 150 0.06 -15.68 4.70
CA TRP A 150 -0.16 -14.33 5.21
C TRP A 150 -1.42 -13.64 4.66
N GLU A 151 -2.24 -14.37 3.87
CA GLU A 151 -3.43 -13.85 3.19
C GLU A 151 -3.10 -12.59 2.38
N GLY A 152 -1.90 -12.56 1.80
CA GLY A 152 -1.35 -11.37 1.17
C GLY A 152 -1.67 -11.25 -0.31
N THR A 153 -1.63 -10.01 -0.80
CA THR A 153 -1.62 -9.70 -2.23
C THR A 153 -0.19 -9.75 -2.75
N ILE A 154 0.04 -10.38 -3.90
CA ILE A 154 1.38 -10.52 -4.50
C ILE A 154 1.51 -9.61 -5.71
N ASP A 155 2.62 -8.88 -5.77
CA ASP A 155 2.99 -8.03 -6.89
C ASP A 155 4.32 -8.51 -7.46
N PHE A 156 4.33 -8.89 -8.73
CA PHE A 156 5.56 -9.26 -9.43
C PHE A 156 6.15 -8.01 -10.08
N ILE A 157 7.19 -7.45 -9.47
CA ILE A 157 7.75 -6.14 -9.82
C ILE A 157 8.58 -6.23 -11.09
N ALA A 158 9.55 -7.15 -11.12
CA ALA A 158 10.52 -7.22 -12.20
C ALA A 158 10.96 -8.66 -12.48
N GLN A 159 11.40 -8.90 -13.71
CA GLN A 159 12.10 -10.12 -14.08
C GLN A 159 13.59 -9.96 -13.85
N LEU A 160 14.26 -11.06 -13.52
CA LEU A 160 15.72 -11.06 -13.38
C LEU A 160 16.36 -11.11 -14.77
N GLU A 161 17.20 -10.13 -15.09
CA GLU A 161 17.90 -10.08 -16.37
C GLU A 161 18.75 -11.34 -16.59
N GLY A 162 18.67 -11.94 -17.78
CA GLY A 162 19.34 -13.20 -18.12
C GLY A 162 18.63 -14.46 -17.59
N ARG A 163 17.56 -14.31 -16.80
CA ARG A 163 16.81 -15.44 -16.25
C ARG A 163 15.30 -15.16 -16.15
N PRO A 164 14.61 -15.07 -17.30
CA PRO A 164 13.17 -14.84 -17.32
C PRO A 164 12.41 -16.07 -16.79
N VAL A 165 11.34 -15.80 -16.07
CA VAL A 165 10.54 -16.80 -15.36
C VAL A 165 9.09 -16.68 -15.82
N SER A 166 8.39 -17.80 -15.92
CA SER A 166 6.93 -17.82 -16.06
C SER A 166 6.31 -18.56 -14.88
N ILE A 167 5.22 -17.99 -14.35
CA ILE A 167 4.53 -18.49 -13.17
C ILE A 167 3.10 -18.81 -13.57
N PHE A 168 2.63 -19.99 -13.17
CA PHE A 168 1.29 -20.46 -13.44
C PHE A 168 0.66 -20.93 -12.13
N LEU A 169 -0.61 -20.61 -11.94
CA LEU A 169 -1.41 -21.02 -10.79
C LEU A 169 -2.48 -22.00 -11.26
N ASN A 170 -2.72 -23.05 -10.47
CA ASN A 170 -3.79 -24.01 -10.71
C ASN A 170 -4.82 -23.90 -9.59
N ASP A 171 -6.08 -23.71 -9.94
CA ASP A 171 -7.18 -23.63 -8.98
C ASP A 171 -7.80 -25.00 -8.67
N ALA A 172 -8.81 -25.01 -7.81
CA ALA A 172 -9.56 -26.22 -7.49
C ALA A 172 -10.42 -26.74 -8.65
N GLU A 173 -10.78 -25.87 -9.58
CA GLU A 173 -11.57 -26.17 -10.78
C GLU A 173 -10.71 -26.55 -11.99
N ILE A 174 -9.45 -26.96 -11.73
CA ILE A 174 -8.44 -27.35 -12.71
C ILE A 174 -8.08 -26.26 -13.74
N ASN A 175 -8.49 -25.01 -13.55
CA ASN A 175 -8.08 -23.91 -14.42
C ASN A 175 -6.62 -23.57 -14.17
N VAL A 176 -5.91 -23.22 -15.24
CA VAL A 176 -4.53 -22.74 -15.20
C VAL A 176 -4.53 -21.26 -15.52
N VAL A 177 -4.00 -20.46 -14.60
CA VAL A 177 -3.92 -19.00 -14.73
C VAL A 177 -2.46 -18.58 -14.82
N PRO A 178 -2.00 -18.05 -15.96
CA PRO A 178 -0.67 -17.46 -16.06
C PRO A 178 -0.62 -16.16 -15.27
N VAL A 179 0.47 -15.95 -14.54
CA VAL A 179 0.72 -14.70 -13.82
C VAL A 179 1.56 -13.77 -14.69
N VAL A 180 1.07 -12.55 -14.89
CA VAL A 180 1.74 -11.53 -15.70
C VAL A 180 2.60 -10.65 -14.79
N PHE A 181 3.85 -10.39 -15.18
CA PHE A 181 4.71 -9.44 -14.47
C PHE A 181 4.16 -8.02 -14.60
N GLY A 182 4.23 -7.25 -13.52
CA GLY A 182 3.57 -5.95 -13.42
C GLY A 182 2.08 -6.01 -13.07
N SER A 183 1.51 -7.21 -12.87
CA SER A 183 0.14 -7.38 -12.37
C SER A 183 0.10 -7.73 -10.89
N HIS A 184 -1.01 -7.36 -10.26
CA HIS A 184 -1.31 -7.63 -8.85
C HIS A 184 -2.16 -8.90 -8.76
N VAL A 185 -1.74 -9.87 -7.97
CA VAL A 185 -2.52 -11.07 -7.65
C VAL A 185 -3.20 -10.86 -6.31
N GLU A 186 -4.52 -10.72 -6.35
CA GLU A 186 -5.33 -10.52 -5.15
C GLU A 186 -5.28 -11.73 -4.20
N ALA A 187 -5.38 -11.45 -2.90
CA ALA A 187 -5.37 -12.48 -1.86
C ALA A 187 -6.53 -13.49 -2.03
N ALA A 188 -7.71 -13.03 -2.45
CA ALA A 188 -8.86 -13.90 -2.74
C ALA A 188 -8.57 -14.87 -3.90
N THR A 189 -7.90 -14.37 -4.95
CA THR A 189 -7.46 -15.21 -6.06
C THR A 189 -6.42 -16.21 -5.60
N LEU A 190 -5.47 -15.83 -4.75
CA LEU A 190 -4.44 -16.73 -4.24
C LEU A 190 -5.00 -17.80 -3.29
N ALA A 191 -6.03 -17.46 -2.50
CA ALA A 191 -6.68 -18.36 -1.55
C ALA A 191 -7.30 -19.58 -2.24
N ARG A 192 -7.96 -19.39 -3.38
CA ARG A 192 -8.58 -20.46 -4.18
C ARG A 192 -7.59 -21.34 -4.95
N MET A 193 -6.33 -20.91 -5.05
CA MET A 193 -5.31 -21.66 -5.82
C MET A 193 -4.81 -22.85 -5.00
N LYS A 194 -4.73 -24.01 -5.65
CA LYS A 194 -4.31 -25.28 -5.04
C LYS A 194 -2.83 -25.58 -5.28
N ALA A 195 -2.28 -25.16 -6.41
CA ALA A 195 -0.88 -25.37 -6.75
C ALA A 195 -0.30 -24.19 -7.52
N VAL A 196 1.02 -24.07 -7.47
CA VAL A 196 1.82 -23.13 -8.26
C VAL A 196 2.89 -23.90 -9.00
N ALA A 197 3.16 -23.48 -10.23
CA ALA A 197 4.27 -23.96 -11.03
C ALA A 197 5.09 -22.78 -11.55
N VAL A 198 6.40 -22.94 -11.52
CA VAL A 198 7.37 -21.91 -11.90
C VAL A 198 8.35 -22.54 -12.89
N PHE A 199 8.53 -21.90 -14.04
CA PHE A 199 9.37 -22.37 -15.14
C PHE A 199 10.33 -21.28 -15.61
N SER A 200 11.32 -21.67 -16.41
CA SER A 200 11.89 -20.72 -17.37
C SER A 200 10.82 -20.30 -18.36
N GLU A 201 10.95 -19.09 -18.91
CA GLU A 201 9.95 -18.55 -19.84
C GLU A 201 9.67 -19.48 -21.04
N ALA A 202 10.73 -19.97 -21.67
CA ALA A 202 10.60 -20.88 -22.82
C ALA A 202 9.85 -22.19 -22.46
N ALA A 203 10.17 -22.80 -21.31
CA ALA A 203 9.51 -24.04 -20.89
C ALA A 203 8.04 -23.79 -20.48
N GLY A 204 7.76 -22.65 -19.84
CA GLY A 204 6.41 -22.25 -19.48
C GLY A 204 5.50 -22.12 -20.70
N GLN A 205 5.96 -21.43 -21.75
CA GLN A 205 5.20 -21.27 -22.99
C GLN A 205 4.95 -22.59 -23.73
N GLN A 206 5.87 -23.55 -23.64
CA GLN A 206 5.73 -24.84 -24.31
C GLN A 206 4.80 -25.81 -23.57
N HIS A 207 4.86 -25.84 -22.23
CA HIS A 207 4.21 -26.88 -21.44
C HIS A 207 2.94 -26.42 -20.71
N MET A 208 2.77 -25.12 -20.46
CA MET A 208 1.68 -24.58 -19.64
C MET A 208 0.77 -23.62 -20.42
N ASN A 209 0.86 -23.59 -21.76
CA ASN A 209 -0.08 -22.85 -22.60
C ASN A 209 -1.40 -23.63 -22.78
N VAL A 210 -2.09 -23.89 -21.67
CA VAL A 210 -3.36 -24.60 -21.60
C VAL A 210 -4.29 -23.88 -20.62
N LEU A 211 -5.59 -23.92 -20.88
CA LEU A 211 -6.58 -23.29 -20.01
C LEU A 211 -6.95 -24.16 -18.79
N LYS A 212 -6.90 -25.48 -18.95
CA LYS A 212 -7.31 -26.46 -17.94
C LYS A 212 -6.31 -27.59 -17.85
N LEU A 213 -5.94 -27.95 -16.64
CA LEU A 213 -5.02 -29.04 -16.35
C LEU A 213 -5.30 -29.60 -14.96
N GLU A 214 -5.44 -30.93 -14.86
CA GLU A 214 -5.62 -31.60 -13.57
C GLU A 214 -4.41 -31.34 -12.66
N THR A 215 -4.65 -31.06 -11.38
CA THR A 215 -3.59 -30.66 -10.43
C THR A 215 -2.43 -31.66 -10.36
N ASN A 216 -2.70 -32.97 -10.39
CA ASN A 216 -1.64 -33.99 -10.33
C ASN A 216 -0.74 -33.94 -11.58
N TYR A 217 -1.34 -33.78 -12.75
CA TYR A 217 -0.62 -33.68 -14.00
C TYR A 217 0.12 -32.33 -14.13
N PHE A 218 -0.51 -31.24 -13.69
CA PHE A 218 0.10 -29.92 -13.55
C PHE A 218 1.37 -29.97 -12.70
N MET A 219 1.29 -30.62 -11.53
CA MET A 219 2.44 -30.81 -10.64
C MET A 219 3.53 -31.69 -11.26
N SER A 220 3.14 -32.76 -11.96
CA SER A 220 4.10 -33.65 -12.63
C SER A 220 4.94 -32.92 -13.68
N ILE A 221 4.30 -32.10 -14.52
CA ILE A 221 5.00 -31.25 -15.50
C ILE A 221 5.88 -30.23 -14.78
N ALA A 222 5.36 -29.59 -13.73
CA ALA A 222 6.08 -28.58 -12.97
C ALA A 222 7.37 -29.13 -12.33
N GLU A 223 7.36 -30.33 -11.75
CA GLU A 223 8.53 -30.95 -11.16
C GLU A 223 9.57 -31.40 -12.20
N LYS A 224 9.08 -31.84 -13.37
CA LYS A 224 9.93 -32.29 -14.46
C LYS A 224 10.69 -31.13 -15.11
N GLU A 225 10.00 -30.07 -15.52
CA GLU A 225 10.58 -29.00 -16.33
C GLU A 225 10.99 -27.76 -15.51
N GLY A 226 10.43 -27.57 -14.32
CA GLY A 226 10.66 -26.37 -13.49
C GLY A 226 10.65 -26.68 -12.00
N ALA A 227 9.76 -26.00 -11.27
CA ALA A 227 9.38 -26.35 -9.90
C ALA A 227 7.87 -26.22 -9.69
N GLY A 228 7.27 -27.25 -9.08
CA GLY A 228 5.89 -27.24 -8.60
C GLY A 228 5.83 -27.16 -7.08
N LEU A 229 4.81 -26.51 -6.54
CA LEU A 229 4.50 -26.55 -5.12
C LEU A 229 2.99 -26.54 -4.88
N VAL A 230 2.51 -27.47 -4.05
CA VAL A 230 1.13 -27.47 -3.59
C VAL A 230 0.96 -26.37 -2.53
N LEU A 231 -0.03 -25.51 -2.78
CA LEU A 231 -0.45 -24.42 -1.91
C LEU A 231 -1.48 -24.96 -0.92
N SER A 232 -1.04 -25.79 0.02
CA SER A 232 -1.89 -26.21 1.14
C SER A 232 -2.35 -24.99 1.94
N ALA A 233 -3.65 -24.92 2.22
CA ALA A 233 -4.22 -23.98 3.18
C ALA A 233 -3.73 -24.30 4.60
#